data_AF-A0A3E0MQM2-F1
#
_entry.id   AF-A0A3E0MQM2-F1
#
_cell.length_a   1.000
_cell.length_b   1.000
_cell.length_c   1.000
_cell.angle_alpha   90.00
_cell.angle_beta   90.00
_cell.angle_gamma   90.00
#
_symmetry.space_group_name_H-M   'P 1'
#
loop_
_entity.id
_entity.type
_entity.pdbx_description
1 polymer ?
#
loop_
_entity_poly.entity_id
_entity_poly.type
_entity_poly.pdbx_seq_one_letter_code
_entity_poly.pdbx_strand_id
1 'polypeptide(L)'
;MNKMMNKPMKSSIGKTEQGLSRRSFIAGVAGSSLMMGMGSLVSGCSSEQASQALASGDLTKLFSPNIWFEINGAGDVLINIVRAEMGQHVGTSLAQIVADELGADWSKVSFKHVDTDPKWGVMVTGGSWSVHTSFTLLSQAGAAGRTVLIDAASKLMGVAAETCSAENGVVTSGAKSLTFAEIVSNGDFSRTISEEELAAMPVKAPADRKVIGRDLRNLDVADKSQGSAVYGLDAELPGMAYAMPLLPPTRYGSKVLSIDESGAQSIDGYIGAMEIKDPSQTVQACVVVAAETMPAAMNAAKAVKVNWSPGPTAKVTESAILAEGARLAADPEAGTLYVSEGDISAAKASSASSLTATYTTSTALHFTMEPQNALVEFDAEGKCHIHAGNQWQSLILPYL
;
A
#
# COMPACT_ATOMS: atom_id res chain seq x y z
N MET A 1 16.72 -76.42 -40.90
CA MET A 1 15.27 -76.64 -40.68
C MET A 1 14.62 -75.26 -40.66
N ASN A 2 14.03 -74.84 -41.80
CA ASN A 2 12.59 -74.56 -41.98
C ASN A 2 12.00 -73.57 -40.95
N LYS A 3 11.30 -72.48 -41.27
CA LYS A 3 10.69 -71.93 -42.50
C LYS A 3 10.23 -70.49 -42.17
N MET A 4 10.29 -69.57 -43.16
CA MET A 4 9.31 -68.53 -43.59
C MET A 4 8.23 -68.03 -42.59
N MET A 5 7.82 -66.75 -42.47
CA MET A 5 7.56 -65.68 -43.47
C MET A 5 7.18 -64.33 -42.78
N ASN A 6 7.60 -63.19 -43.36
CA ASN A 6 6.91 -61.87 -43.59
C ASN A 6 5.80 -61.36 -42.63
N LYS A 7 5.61 -60.06 -42.27
CA LYS A 7 6.13 -58.71 -42.61
C LYS A 7 5.46 -57.67 -41.62
N PRO A 8 5.60 -56.33 -41.72
CA PRO A 8 6.34 -55.49 -40.76
C PRO A 8 5.51 -54.47 -39.94
N MET A 9 6.04 -53.95 -38.82
CA MET A 9 5.60 -52.67 -38.26
C MET A 9 6.68 -51.95 -37.41
N LYS A 10 6.63 -50.63 -37.48
CA LYS A 10 7.55 -49.58 -37.00
C LYS A 10 7.76 -49.57 -35.47
N SER A 11 8.95 -49.16 -34.98
CA SER A 11 9.14 -47.90 -34.22
C SER A 11 10.59 -47.67 -33.75
N SER A 12 11.07 -46.44 -33.99
CA SER A 12 11.83 -45.54 -33.09
C SER A 12 13.14 -46.03 -32.45
N ILE A 13 14.25 -45.29 -32.51
CA ILE A 13 14.49 -44.04 -31.78
C ILE A 13 15.57 -43.22 -32.52
N GLY A 14 15.29 -41.94 -32.80
CA GLY A 14 16.27 -40.93 -33.15
C GLY A 14 15.92 -39.65 -32.41
N LYS A 15 16.77 -39.25 -31.47
CA LYS A 15 16.71 -37.95 -30.78
C LYS A 15 17.00 -36.85 -31.79
N THR A 16 16.16 -35.82 -31.83
CA THR A 16 16.48 -34.53 -32.45
C THR A 16 16.32 -33.47 -31.37
N GLU A 17 17.45 -32.93 -30.90
CA GLU A 17 17.47 -31.68 -30.13
C GLU A 17 17.02 -30.54 -31.06
N GLN A 18 15.91 -29.90 -30.72
CA GLN A 18 15.53 -28.62 -31.34
C GLN A 18 16.21 -27.49 -30.57
N GLY A 19 17.31 -26.99 -31.12
CA GLY A 19 17.93 -25.75 -30.65
C GLY A 19 17.04 -24.55 -30.97
N LEU A 20 16.91 -23.64 -30.00
CA LEU A 20 16.23 -22.36 -30.14
C LEU A 20 16.82 -21.57 -31.32
N SER A 21 15.99 -21.23 -32.31
CA SER A 21 16.44 -20.47 -33.47
C SER A 21 16.61 -18.98 -33.10
N ARG A 22 17.59 -18.30 -33.73
CA ARG A 22 17.79 -16.84 -33.59
C ARG A 22 16.52 -16.02 -33.90
N ARG A 23 15.60 -16.53 -34.73
CA ARG A 23 14.30 -15.89 -35.00
C ARG A 23 13.31 -16.06 -33.85
N SER A 24 13.35 -17.18 -33.14
CA SER A 24 12.56 -17.42 -31.93
C SER A 24 13.06 -16.55 -30.77
N PHE A 25 14.38 -16.32 -30.69
CA PHE A 25 14.98 -15.40 -29.72
C PHE A 25 14.62 -13.93 -30.01
N ILE A 26 14.70 -13.48 -31.26
CA ILE A 26 14.32 -12.10 -31.62
C ILE A 26 12.81 -11.87 -31.49
N ALA A 27 11.97 -12.87 -31.75
CA ALA A 27 10.54 -12.80 -31.44
C ALA A 27 10.27 -12.71 -29.93
N GLY A 28 11.07 -13.41 -29.11
CA GLY A 28 11.03 -13.30 -27.64
C GLY A 28 11.53 -11.95 -27.11
N VAL A 29 12.53 -11.34 -27.76
CA VAL A 29 13.10 -10.03 -27.39
C VAL A 29 12.18 -8.87 -27.79
N ALA A 30 11.56 -8.93 -28.97
CA ALA A 30 10.58 -7.92 -29.39
C ALA A 30 9.31 -7.95 -28.51
N GLY A 31 8.89 -9.15 -28.08
CA GLY A 31 7.80 -9.33 -27.11
C GLY A 31 8.13 -8.76 -25.72
N SER A 32 9.37 -8.91 -25.25
CA SER A 32 9.79 -8.41 -23.92
C SER A 32 10.05 -6.90 -23.90
N SER A 33 10.49 -6.28 -25.00
CA SER A 33 10.61 -4.82 -25.09
C SER A 33 9.25 -4.10 -25.20
N LEU A 34 8.27 -4.71 -25.87
CA LEU A 34 6.90 -4.18 -25.90
C LEU A 34 6.21 -4.37 -24.53
N MET A 35 6.50 -5.48 -23.83
CA MET A 35 6.03 -5.74 -22.46
C MET A 35 6.65 -4.80 -21.41
N MET A 36 7.90 -4.36 -21.57
CA MET A 36 8.48 -3.31 -20.69
C MET A 36 7.87 -1.92 -20.95
N GLY A 37 7.48 -1.62 -22.19
CA GLY A 37 6.80 -0.36 -22.53
C GLY A 37 5.31 -0.30 -22.11
N MET A 38 4.67 -1.46 -21.91
CA MET A 38 3.27 -1.58 -21.47
C MET A 38 3.11 -2.03 -20.01
N GLY A 39 4.18 -2.50 -19.36
CA GLY A 39 4.22 -2.79 -17.92
C GLY A 39 3.99 -1.55 -17.05
N SER A 40 4.17 -0.34 -17.61
CA SER A 40 3.78 0.91 -16.96
C SER A 40 2.27 1.19 -16.99
N LEU A 41 1.52 0.53 -17.88
CA LEU A 41 0.07 0.69 -18.00
C LEU A 41 -0.71 -0.31 -17.13
N VAL A 42 -0.07 -1.39 -16.68
CA VAL A 42 -0.69 -2.41 -15.82
C VAL A 42 0.33 -2.86 -14.77
N SER A 43 0.54 -2.01 -13.76
CA SER A 43 1.40 -2.35 -12.62
C SER A 43 0.72 -3.45 -11.78
N GLY A 44 1.35 -4.62 -11.65
CA GLY A 44 0.87 -5.74 -10.82
C GLY A 44 0.25 -6.94 -11.56
N CYS A 45 0.24 -6.97 -12.89
CA CYS A 45 -0.25 -8.14 -13.64
C CYS A 45 0.86 -9.13 -14.03
N SER A 46 0.57 -10.43 -13.94
CA SER A 46 1.40 -11.46 -14.55
C SER A 46 1.38 -11.34 -16.08
N SER A 47 2.40 -11.85 -16.77
CA SER A 47 2.48 -11.83 -18.24
C SER A 47 1.30 -12.55 -18.92
N GLU A 48 0.69 -13.52 -18.23
CA GLU A 48 -0.51 -14.24 -18.67
C GLU A 48 -1.77 -13.38 -18.54
N GLN A 49 -1.90 -12.61 -17.46
CA GLN A 49 -3.00 -11.66 -17.26
C GLN A 49 -2.93 -10.51 -18.27
N ALA A 50 -1.74 -9.97 -18.50
CA ALA A 50 -1.52 -8.96 -19.53
C ALA A 50 -1.90 -9.48 -20.93
N SER A 51 -1.52 -10.72 -21.26
CA SER A 51 -1.84 -11.35 -22.55
C SER A 51 -3.34 -11.62 -22.73
N GLN A 52 -4.05 -12.01 -21.66
CA GLN A 52 -5.52 -12.16 -21.69
C GLN A 52 -6.24 -10.82 -21.79
N ALA A 53 -5.76 -9.79 -21.09
CA ALA A 53 -6.29 -8.43 -21.14
C ALA A 53 -6.10 -7.78 -22.52
N LEU A 54 -4.95 -8.01 -23.16
CA LEU A 54 -4.67 -7.62 -24.56
C LEU A 54 -5.57 -8.35 -25.57
N ALA A 55 -6.02 -9.56 -25.26
CA ALA A 55 -6.95 -10.31 -26.10
C ALA A 55 -8.42 -9.89 -25.87
N SER A 56 -8.73 -9.23 -24.76
CA SER A 56 -10.10 -8.88 -24.35
C SER A 56 -10.47 -7.40 -24.54
N GLY A 57 -9.52 -6.51 -24.85
CA GLY A 57 -9.81 -5.11 -25.15
C GLY A 57 -8.59 -4.27 -25.52
N ASP A 58 -8.83 -3.02 -25.95
CA ASP A 58 -7.78 -2.04 -26.22
C ASP A 58 -7.29 -1.41 -24.91
N LEU A 59 -6.17 -1.90 -24.38
CA LEU A 59 -5.58 -1.39 -23.14
C LEU A 59 -5.04 0.04 -23.24
N THR A 60 -4.99 0.63 -24.45
CA THR A 60 -4.66 2.06 -24.60
C THR A 60 -5.84 2.97 -24.24
N LYS A 61 -7.06 2.40 -24.19
CA LYS A 61 -8.25 3.10 -23.70
C LYS A 61 -8.31 2.99 -22.18
N LEU A 62 -8.40 4.15 -21.54
CA LEU A 62 -8.49 4.28 -20.09
C LEU A 62 -9.60 5.28 -19.75
N PHE A 63 -10.51 4.86 -18.89
CA PHE A 63 -11.53 5.72 -18.30
C PHE A 63 -11.17 6.01 -16.84
N SER A 64 -10.81 7.26 -16.56
CA SER A 64 -10.42 7.74 -15.23
C SER A 64 -11.21 9.00 -14.87
N PRO A 65 -12.48 8.86 -14.43
CA PRO A 65 -13.37 10.01 -14.17
C PRO A 65 -12.96 10.83 -12.95
N ASN A 66 -12.14 10.26 -12.08
CA ASN A 66 -11.53 10.90 -10.93
C ASN A 66 -10.24 10.14 -10.57
N ILE A 67 -9.51 10.63 -9.57
CA ILE A 67 -8.22 10.05 -9.18
C ILE A 67 -8.32 8.71 -8.44
N TRP A 68 -9.50 8.27 -8.00
CA TRP A 68 -9.61 7.13 -7.07
C TRP A 68 -9.63 5.76 -7.75
N PHE A 69 -9.96 5.72 -9.04
CA PHE A 69 -9.92 4.48 -9.82
C PHE A 69 -9.83 4.76 -11.32
N GLU A 70 -9.49 3.73 -12.07
CA GLU A 70 -9.50 3.72 -13.53
C GLU A 70 -10.09 2.40 -14.05
N ILE A 71 -10.67 2.45 -15.25
CA ILE A 71 -11.18 1.27 -15.98
C ILE A 71 -10.48 1.20 -17.33
N ASN A 72 -9.82 0.08 -17.62
CA ASN A 72 -9.16 -0.13 -18.92
C ASN A 72 -10.17 -0.60 -20.00
N GLY A 73 -9.72 -0.68 -21.26
CA GLY A 73 -10.56 -1.17 -22.37
C GLY A 73 -11.02 -2.63 -22.26
N ALA A 74 -10.46 -3.43 -21.35
CA ALA A 74 -10.92 -4.79 -21.02
C ALA A 74 -11.99 -4.80 -19.89
N GLY A 75 -12.30 -3.63 -19.32
CA GLY A 75 -13.24 -3.47 -18.22
C GLY A 75 -12.66 -3.82 -16.85
N ASP A 76 -11.33 -3.96 -16.72
CA ASP A 76 -10.69 -4.16 -15.42
C ASP A 76 -10.64 -2.85 -14.65
N VAL A 77 -10.94 -2.91 -13.36
CA VAL A 77 -11.02 -1.75 -12.47
C VAL A 77 -9.81 -1.76 -11.55
N LEU A 78 -8.98 -0.72 -11.63
CA LEU A 78 -7.84 -0.52 -10.74
C LEU A 78 -8.15 0.63 -9.77
N ILE A 79 -8.05 0.35 -8.48
CA ILE A 79 -8.38 1.31 -7.41
C ILE A 79 -7.11 1.83 -6.75
N ASN A 80 -7.06 3.14 -6.53
CA ASN A 80 -5.92 3.85 -5.94
C ASN A 80 -6.08 3.96 -4.41
N ILE A 81 -5.14 3.36 -3.67
CA ILE A 81 -5.22 3.22 -2.20
C ILE A 81 -4.19 4.13 -1.52
N VAL A 82 -4.70 5.11 -0.77
CA VAL A 82 -3.92 6.10 -0.01
C VAL A 82 -3.67 5.70 1.46
N ARG A 83 -3.86 4.42 1.79
CA ARG A 83 -3.73 3.88 3.14
C ARG A 83 -2.67 2.78 3.15
N ALA A 84 -1.90 2.71 4.23
CA ALA A 84 -0.87 1.70 4.43
C ALA A 84 -1.50 0.37 4.83
N GLU A 85 -1.11 -0.70 4.14
CA GLU A 85 -1.49 -2.07 4.49
C GLU A 85 -0.53 -2.64 5.55
N MET A 86 -1.09 -3.21 6.61
CA MET A 86 -0.39 -3.68 7.80
C MET A 86 -0.98 -4.98 8.37
N GLY A 87 -1.79 -5.70 7.58
CA GLY A 87 -2.49 -6.92 7.96
C GLY A 87 -3.99 -6.76 8.20
N GLN A 88 -4.54 -5.56 7.98
CA GLN A 88 -5.95 -5.23 8.17
C GLN A 88 -6.79 -5.31 6.88
N HIS A 89 -6.15 -5.53 5.71
CA HIS A 89 -6.81 -5.57 4.40
C HIS A 89 -7.54 -4.26 4.05
N VAL A 90 -6.89 -3.12 4.33
CA VAL A 90 -7.46 -1.80 4.08
C VAL A 90 -7.65 -1.55 2.59
N GLY A 91 -6.71 -2.03 1.76
CA GLY A 91 -6.81 -1.91 0.30
C GLY A 91 -8.08 -2.59 -0.23
N THR A 92 -8.34 -3.82 0.21
CA THR A 92 -9.59 -4.53 -0.12
C THR A 92 -10.82 -3.77 0.39
N SER A 93 -10.80 -3.30 1.63
CA SER A 93 -11.96 -2.61 2.23
C SER A 93 -12.34 -1.35 1.45
N LEU A 94 -11.34 -0.54 1.05
CA LEU A 94 -11.57 0.66 0.25
C LEU A 94 -11.94 0.33 -1.20
N ALA A 95 -11.36 -0.74 -1.75
CA ALA A 95 -11.73 -1.24 -3.07
C ALA A 95 -13.20 -1.66 -3.15
N GLN A 96 -13.72 -2.32 -2.12
CA GLN A 96 -15.14 -2.69 -2.04
C GLN A 96 -16.06 -1.47 -2.08
N ILE A 97 -15.68 -0.34 -1.47
CA ILE A 97 -16.48 0.87 -1.45
C ILE A 97 -16.68 1.43 -2.86
N VAL A 98 -15.58 1.59 -3.59
CA VAL A 98 -15.63 2.08 -4.97
C VAL A 98 -16.32 1.06 -5.88
N ALA A 99 -16.02 -0.24 -5.75
CA ALA A 99 -16.60 -1.27 -6.60
C ALA A 99 -18.13 -1.40 -6.43
N ASP A 100 -18.61 -1.36 -5.18
CA ASP A 100 -20.04 -1.41 -4.89
C ASP A 100 -20.78 -0.23 -5.53
N GLU A 101 -20.22 0.96 -5.36
CA GLU A 101 -20.80 2.19 -5.89
C GLU A 101 -20.66 2.30 -7.40
N LEU A 102 -19.58 1.81 -7.98
CA LEU A 102 -19.42 1.76 -9.42
C LEU A 102 -20.39 0.76 -10.08
N GLY A 103 -20.78 -0.29 -9.35
CA GLY A 103 -21.49 -1.45 -9.91
C GLY A 103 -20.54 -2.37 -10.68
N ALA A 104 -19.28 -2.44 -10.26
CA ALA A 104 -18.25 -3.23 -10.91
C ALA A 104 -18.39 -4.74 -10.62
N ASP A 105 -17.88 -5.56 -11.53
CA ASP A 105 -17.63 -6.98 -11.28
C ASP A 105 -16.42 -7.12 -10.36
N TRP A 106 -16.62 -7.63 -9.14
CA TRP A 106 -15.54 -7.81 -8.15
C TRP A 106 -14.39 -8.67 -8.68
N SER A 107 -14.66 -9.63 -9.59
CA SER A 107 -13.61 -10.48 -10.17
C SER A 107 -12.64 -9.72 -11.09
N LYS A 108 -13.01 -8.50 -11.51
CA LYS A 108 -12.21 -7.58 -12.33
C LYS A 108 -11.62 -6.43 -11.52
N VAL A 109 -11.79 -6.42 -10.20
CA VAL A 109 -11.28 -5.37 -9.33
C VAL A 109 -9.89 -5.73 -8.82
N SER A 110 -8.97 -4.79 -8.94
CA SER A 110 -7.64 -4.81 -8.34
C SER A 110 -7.35 -3.46 -7.66
N PHE A 111 -6.27 -3.38 -6.89
CA PHE A 111 -5.85 -2.12 -6.30
C PHE A 111 -4.33 -1.96 -6.33
N LYS A 112 -3.88 -0.71 -6.26
CA LYS A 112 -2.49 -0.35 -6.00
C LYS A 112 -2.40 0.64 -4.85
N HIS A 113 -1.33 0.51 -4.06
CA HIS A 113 -0.94 1.57 -3.14
C HIS A 113 -0.23 2.68 -3.92
N VAL A 114 -0.65 3.92 -3.70
CA VAL A 114 -0.12 5.06 -4.47
C VAL A 114 1.16 5.62 -3.88
N ASP A 115 1.85 6.43 -4.67
CA ASP A 115 2.94 7.28 -4.22
C ASP A 115 2.44 8.41 -3.29
N THR A 116 3.34 9.32 -2.92
CA THR A 116 3.04 10.46 -2.05
C THR A 116 2.83 11.76 -2.83
N ASP A 117 2.34 11.69 -4.09
CA ASP A 117 2.00 12.89 -4.86
C ASP A 117 0.96 13.76 -4.10
N PRO A 118 1.12 15.09 -4.03
CA PRO A 118 0.20 15.98 -3.33
C PRO A 118 -1.27 15.84 -3.74
N LYS A 119 -1.57 15.36 -4.96
CA LYS A 119 -2.94 15.14 -5.43
C LYS A 119 -3.74 14.15 -4.58
N TRP A 120 -3.06 13.27 -3.83
CA TRP A 120 -3.70 12.29 -2.95
C TRP A 120 -4.18 12.89 -1.62
N GLY A 121 -3.75 14.12 -1.32
CA GLY A 121 -4.08 14.80 -0.07
C GLY A 121 -3.42 14.15 1.15
N VAL A 122 -4.09 14.22 2.30
CA VAL A 122 -3.55 13.74 3.58
C VAL A 122 -3.63 12.22 3.67
N MET A 123 -2.46 11.59 3.81
CA MET A 123 -2.27 10.15 3.92
C MET A 123 -1.95 9.78 5.37
N VAL A 124 -2.91 9.12 6.02
CA VAL A 124 -2.76 8.61 7.38
C VAL A 124 -3.54 7.31 7.55
N THR A 125 -2.94 6.35 8.25
CA THR A 125 -3.50 5.06 8.61
C THR A 125 -3.33 4.88 10.12
N GLY A 126 -4.38 5.16 10.87
CA GLY A 126 -4.38 5.08 12.32
C GLY A 126 -5.76 5.42 12.88
N GLY A 127 -5.97 5.18 14.18
CA GLY A 127 -7.20 5.57 14.87
C GLY A 127 -8.51 4.95 14.32
N SER A 128 -8.42 3.85 13.57
CA SER A 128 -9.55 3.26 12.82
C SER A 128 -10.20 4.22 11.81
N TRP A 129 -9.45 5.21 11.31
CA TRP A 129 -9.99 6.26 10.44
C TRP A 129 -10.11 5.85 8.97
N SER A 130 -9.35 4.86 8.50
CA SER A 130 -9.24 4.56 7.05
C SER A 130 -10.59 4.40 6.36
N VAL A 131 -11.47 3.51 6.86
CA VAL A 131 -12.80 3.33 6.26
C VAL A 131 -13.70 4.51 6.61
N HIS A 132 -13.80 4.89 7.89
CA HIS A 132 -14.73 5.92 8.35
C HIS A 132 -14.56 7.28 7.65
N THR A 133 -13.32 7.71 7.44
CA THR A 133 -13.00 9.01 6.80
C THR A 133 -13.01 8.95 5.28
N SER A 134 -12.81 7.77 4.68
CA SER A 134 -12.77 7.62 3.22
C SER A 134 -14.10 7.14 2.62
N PHE A 135 -15.02 6.62 3.42
CA PHE A 135 -16.24 5.98 2.93
C PHE A 135 -17.04 6.87 2.00
N THR A 136 -17.47 8.05 2.47
CA THR A 136 -18.29 8.97 1.67
C THR A 136 -17.59 9.40 0.39
N LEU A 137 -16.32 9.82 0.49
CA LEU A 137 -15.52 10.27 -0.66
C LEU A 137 -15.39 9.19 -1.73
N LEU A 138 -15.01 7.98 -1.34
CA LEU A 138 -14.84 6.86 -2.28
C LEU A 138 -16.18 6.38 -2.84
N SER A 139 -17.25 6.43 -2.03
CA SER A 139 -18.59 6.11 -2.52
C SER A 139 -19.05 7.09 -3.58
N GLN A 140 -18.84 8.39 -3.34
CA GLN A 140 -19.15 9.45 -4.29
C GLN A 140 -18.32 9.33 -5.57
N ALA A 141 -17.04 8.97 -5.45
CA ALA A 141 -16.18 8.69 -6.59
C ALA A 141 -16.72 7.52 -7.44
N GLY A 142 -17.12 6.41 -6.81
CA GLY A 142 -17.74 5.27 -7.51
C GLY A 142 -19.07 5.65 -8.17
N ALA A 143 -19.93 6.40 -7.47
CA ALA A 143 -21.21 6.87 -7.99
C ALA A 143 -21.06 7.84 -9.17
N ALA A 144 -20.07 8.74 -9.12
CA ALA A 144 -19.68 9.61 -10.22
C ALA A 144 -19.30 8.79 -11.46
N GLY A 145 -18.42 7.79 -11.28
CA GLY A 145 -18.04 6.84 -12.32
C GLY A 145 -19.24 6.13 -12.95
N ARG A 146 -20.11 5.56 -12.10
CA ARG A 146 -21.34 4.89 -12.51
C ARG A 146 -22.23 5.80 -13.36
N THR A 147 -22.35 7.06 -12.97
CA THR A 147 -23.20 8.04 -13.67
C THR A 147 -22.66 8.35 -15.07
N VAL A 148 -21.34 8.50 -15.21
CA VAL A 148 -20.70 8.73 -16.52
C VAL A 148 -20.79 7.48 -17.41
N LEU A 149 -20.59 6.29 -16.85
CA LEU A 149 -20.76 5.02 -17.58
C LEU A 149 -22.21 4.85 -18.07
N ILE A 150 -23.20 5.16 -17.23
CA ILE A 150 -24.61 5.12 -17.61
C ILE A 150 -24.92 6.13 -18.72
N ASP A 151 -24.41 7.36 -18.64
CA ASP A 151 -24.61 8.37 -19.69
C ASP A 151 -24.04 7.88 -21.03
N ALA A 152 -22.79 7.40 -21.04
CA ALA A 152 -22.15 6.86 -22.23
C ALA A 152 -22.89 5.63 -22.79
N ALA A 153 -23.27 4.68 -21.93
CA ALA A 153 -24.02 3.48 -22.32
C ALA A 153 -25.41 3.82 -22.88
N SER A 154 -26.11 4.80 -22.29
CA SER A 154 -27.44 5.22 -22.71
C SER A 154 -27.42 5.79 -24.13
N LYS A 155 -26.39 6.59 -24.46
CA LYS A 155 -26.13 7.12 -25.80
C LYS A 155 -25.83 5.99 -26.81
N LEU A 156 -24.96 5.06 -26.44
CA LEU A 156 -24.63 3.90 -27.28
C LEU A 156 -25.84 3.00 -27.55
N MET A 157 -26.69 2.79 -26.54
CA MET A 157 -27.89 1.97 -26.65
C MET A 157 -29.08 2.73 -27.26
N GLY A 158 -29.04 4.07 -27.34
CA GLY A 158 -30.16 4.91 -27.76
C GLY A 158 -31.36 4.80 -26.82
N VAL A 159 -31.13 4.86 -25.51
CA VAL A 159 -32.16 4.79 -24.45
C VAL A 159 -32.01 5.96 -23.48
N ALA A 160 -33.02 6.21 -22.64
CA ALA A 160 -32.94 7.23 -21.60
C ALA A 160 -32.06 6.75 -20.43
N ALA A 161 -31.17 7.60 -19.92
CA ALA A 161 -30.21 7.27 -18.87
C ALA A 161 -30.91 6.80 -17.57
N GLU A 162 -32.09 7.34 -17.28
CA GLU A 162 -32.90 7.02 -16.09
C GLU A 162 -33.47 5.59 -16.12
N THR A 163 -33.48 4.96 -17.31
CA THR A 163 -33.88 3.56 -17.47
C THR A 163 -32.72 2.59 -17.35
N CYS A 164 -31.49 3.10 -17.19
CA CYS A 164 -30.28 2.29 -17.11
C CYS A 164 -29.92 1.98 -15.66
N SER A 165 -29.39 0.79 -15.42
CA SER A 165 -28.76 0.38 -14.16
C SER A 165 -27.39 -0.23 -14.43
N ALA A 166 -26.46 -0.08 -13.48
CA ALA A 166 -25.12 -0.65 -13.57
C ALA A 166 -24.89 -1.64 -12.43
N GLU A 167 -24.68 -2.91 -12.77
CA GLU A 167 -24.35 -3.98 -11.83
C GLU A 167 -23.41 -5.00 -12.49
N ASN A 168 -22.49 -5.58 -11.71
CA ASN A 168 -21.55 -6.61 -12.15
C ASN A 168 -20.79 -6.25 -13.45
N GLY A 169 -20.36 -4.99 -13.58
CA GLY A 169 -19.58 -4.52 -14.73
C GLY A 169 -20.38 -4.39 -16.03
N VAL A 170 -21.71 -4.35 -15.93
CA VAL A 170 -22.62 -4.24 -17.08
C VAL A 170 -23.64 -3.13 -16.81
N VAL A 171 -23.86 -2.27 -17.81
CA VAL A 171 -24.99 -1.34 -17.83
C VAL A 171 -26.14 -1.98 -18.62
N THR A 172 -27.33 -2.03 -18.03
CA THR A 172 -28.53 -2.64 -18.63
C THR A 172 -29.68 -1.66 -18.72
N SER A 173 -30.50 -1.75 -19.77
CA SER A 173 -31.79 -1.05 -19.90
C SER A 173 -32.76 -1.94 -20.68
N GLY A 174 -33.75 -2.51 -19.98
CA GLY A 174 -34.67 -3.49 -20.56
C GLY A 174 -33.92 -4.71 -21.11
N ALA A 175 -34.01 -4.93 -22.42
CA ALA A 175 -33.33 -6.04 -23.11
C ALA A 175 -31.94 -5.67 -23.68
N LYS A 176 -31.50 -4.41 -23.54
CA LYS A 176 -30.20 -3.95 -24.01
C LYS A 176 -29.20 -3.96 -22.86
N SER A 177 -27.95 -4.32 -23.16
CA SER A 177 -26.86 -4.30 -22.20
C SER A 177 -25.53 -3.98 -22.88
N LEU A 178 -24.63 -3.31 -22.17
CA LEU A 178 -23.24 -3.11 -22.56
C LEU A 178 -22.34 -3.36 -21.36
N THR A 179 -21.26 -4.12 -21.56
CA THR A 179 -20.20 -4.28 -20.58
C THR A 179 -19.42 -2.98 -20.40
N PHE A 180 -18.76 -2.81 -19.25
CA PHE A 180 -17.86 -1.69 -19.04
C PHE A 180 -16.75 -1.64 -20.10
N ALA A 181 -16.25 -2.79 -20.57
CA ALA A 181 -15.27 -2.86 -21.65
C ALA A 181 -15.78 -2.23 -22.96
N GLU A 182 -17.00 -2.57 -23.37
CA GLU A 182 -17.63 -1.99 -24.57
C GLU A 182 -17.88 -0.49 -24.41
N ILE A 183 -18.28 -0.04 -23.22
CA ILE A 183 -18.52 1.37 -22.91
C ILE A 183 -17.19 2.14 -22.92
N VAL A 184 -16.13 1.64 -22.29
CA VAL A 184 -14.80 2.29 -22.28
C VAL A 184 -14.21 2.38 -23.69
N SER A 185 -14.45 1.37 -24.52
CA SER A 185 -13.90 1.34 -25.88
C SER A 185 -14.63 2.29 -26.85
N ASN A 186 -15.95 2.47 -26.68
CA ASN A 186 -16.80 3.13 -27.68
C ASN A 186 -17.55 4.36 -27.15
N GLY A 187 -17.54 4.59 -25.85
CA GLY A 187 -18.31 5.64 -25.17
C GLY A 187 -17.72 7.04 -25.34
N ASP A 188 -18.59 8.03 -25.23
CA ASP A 188 -18.21 9.43 -25.11
C ASP A 188 -18.06 9.81 -23.63
N PHE A 189 -16.84 10.13 -23.24
CA PHE A 189 -16.47 10.56 -21.88
C PHE A 189 -16.16 12.06 -21.78
N SER A 190 -16.69 12.87 -22.70
CA SER A 190 -16.50 14.33 -22.68
C SER A 190 -17.13 15.03 -21.47
N ARG A 191 -18.06 14.37 -20.77
CA ARG A 191 -18.67 14.91 -19.55
C ARG A 191 -17.64 14.92 -18.42
N THR A 192 -17.40 16.11 -17.90
CA THR A 192 -16.65 16.35 -16.66
C THR A 192 -17.61 16.49 -15.49
N ILE A 193 -17.28 15.90 -14.34
CA ILE A 193 -18.00 16.08 -13.07
C ILE A 193 -17.27 17.16 -12.27
N SER A 194 -17.98 18.21 -11.83
CA SER A 194 -17.38 19.25 -10.99
C SER A 194 -17.14 18.75 -9.56
N GLU A 195 -16.33 19.47 -8.77
CA GLU A 195 -16.11 19.11 -7.37
C GLU A 195 -17.39 19.16 -6.55
N GLU A 196 -18.26 20.15 -6.79
CA GLU A 196 -19.56 20.27 -6.13
C GLU A 196 -20.51 19.14 -6.52
N GLU A 197 -20.50 18.74 -7.80
CA GLU A 197 -21.30 17.62 -8.27
C GLU A 197 -20.82 16.30 -7.66
N LEU A 198 -19.51 16.08 -7.60
CA LEU A 198 -18.90 14.92 -6.94
C LEU A 198 -19.29 14.87 -5.46
N ALA A 199 -19.15 15.99 -4.73
CA ALA A 199 -19.50 16.09 -3.32
C ALA A 199 -21.01 15.92 -3.04
N ALA A 200 -21.85 16.11 -4.05
CA ALA A 200 -23.30 15.91 -3.97
C ALA A 200 -23.76 14.51 -4.44
N MET A 201 -22.85 13.66 -4.94
CA MET A 201 -23.23 12.33 -5.45
C MET A 201 -23.91 11.50 -4.36
N PRO A 202 -25.04 10.83 -4.67
CA PRO A 202 -25.74 10.01 -3.71
C PRO A 202 -24.96 8.71 -3.44
N VAL A 203 -24.85 8.38 -2.16
CA VAL A 203 -24.27 7.13 -1.68
C VAL A 203 -25.37 6.06 -1.58
N LYS A 204 -25.10 4.85 -2.06
CA LYS A 204 -26.00 3.70 -1.96
C LYS A 204 -26.40 3.44 -0.51
N ALA A 205 -27.70 3.25 -0.30
CA ALA A 205 -28.21 2.76 0.96
C ALA A 205 -27.66 1.35 1.24
N PRO A 206 -27.48 0.95 2.52
CA PRO A 206 -26.97 -0.37 2.86
C PRO A 206 -27.70 -1.54 2.19
N ALA A 207 -29.01 -1.42 1.96
CA ALA A 207 -29.84 -2.46 1.33
C ALA A 207 -29.53 -2.66 -0.17
N ASP A 208 -28.96 -1.66 -0.84
CA ASP A 208 -28.67 -1.68 -2.28
C ASP A 208 -27.26 -2.18 -2.60
N ARG A 209 -26.45 -2.44 -1.56
CA ARG A 209 -25.06 -2.86 -1.68
C ARG A 209 -24.95 -4.32 -2.09
N LYS A 210 -24.04 -4.59 -3.03
CA LYS A 210 -23.85 -5.90 -3.65
C LYS A 210 -22.47 -6.52 -3.37
N VAL A 211 -21.49 -5.69 -3.03
CA VAL A 211 -20.09 -6.04 -2.74
C VAL A 211 -19.82 -5.85 -1.25
N ILE A 212 -20.11 -4.68 -0.68
CA ILE A 212 -19.89 -4.41 0.75
C ILE A 212 -20.77 -5.35 1.60
N GLY A 213 -20.16 -5.94 2.64
CA GLY A 213 -20.86 -6.82 3.59
C GLY A 213 -21.12 -8.24 3.05
N ARG A 214 -20.52 -8.59 1.90
CA ARG A 214 -20.49 -9.97 1.38
C ARG A 214 -19.20 -10.67 1.78
N ASP A 215 -19.28 -12.00 1.82
CA ASP A 215 -18.11 -12.86 2.01
C ASP A 215 -17.33 -12.94 0.70
N LEU A 216 -16.36 -12.05 0.55
CA LEU A 216 -15.48 -11.93 -0.61
C LEU A 216 -14.05 -12.18 -0.17
N ARG A 217 -13.28 -12.86 -1.01
CA ARG A 217 -11.85 -13.05 -0.75
C ARG A 217 -11.12 -11.72 -0.86
N ASN A 218 -10.31 -11.42 0.16
CA ASN A 218 -9.41 -10.26 0.14
C ASN A 218 -8.39 -10.39 -1.00
N LEU A 219 -8.17 -9.28 -1.73
CA LEU A 219 -7.43 -9.27 -2.99
C LEU A 219 -5.92 -9.50 -2.81
N ASP A 220 -5.40 -9.23 -1.61
CA ASP A 220 -3.97 -9.27 -1.24
C ASP A 220 -3.56 -10.54 -0.47
N VAL A 221 -4.48 -11.48 -0.24
CA VAL A 221 -4.17 -12.71 0.51
C VAL A 221 -3.21 -13.62 -0.25
N ALA A 222 -3.35 -13.71 -1.57
CA ALA A 222 -2.51 -14.58 -2.38
C ALA A 222 -1.03 -14.19 -2.26
N ASP A 223 -0.73 -12.90 -2.45
CA ASP A 223 0.65 -12.41 -2.40
C ASP A 223 1.28 -12.57 -1.01
N LYS A 224 0.52 -12.27 0.04
CA LYS A 224 0.97 -12.46 1.43
C LYS A 224 1.21 -13.93 1.78
N SER A 225 0.36 -14.83 1.29
CA SER A 225 0.44 -16.26 1.64
C SER A 225 1.51 -17.01 0.87
N GLN A 226 1.87 -16.53 -0.33
CA GLN A 226 2.88 -17.15 -1.19
C GLN A 226 4.27 -16.53 -1.04
N GLY A 227 4.37 -15.41 -0.29
CA GLY A 227 5.63 -14.69 -0.09
C GLY A 227 6.04 -13.82 -1.29
N SER A 228 5.10 -13.44 -2.15
CA SER A 228 5.34 -12.51 -3.26
C SER A 228 5.00 -11.06 -2.91
N ALA A 229 4.35 -10.80 -1.77
CA ALA A 229 4.18 -9.46 -1.24
C ALA A 229 5.54 -8.85 -0.90
N VAL A 230 5.81 -7.65 -1.42
CA VAL A 230 7.04 -6.90 -1.18
C VAL A 230 6.83 -5.97 0.01
N TYR A 231 7.58 -6.20 1.09
CA TYR A 231 7.67 -5.34 2.25
C TYR A 231 8.88 -4.40 2.14
N GLY A 232 9.01 -3.46 3.08
CA GLY A 232 10.10 -2.48 3.04
C GLY A 232 11.48 -3.14 3.09
N LEU A 233 11.63 -4.21 3.89
CA LEU A 233 12.88 -4.99 3.96
C LEU A 233 13.22 -5.78 2.69
N ASP A 234 12.24 -6.03 1.82
CA ASP A 234 12.44 -6.80 0.59
C ASP A 234 12.93 -5.91 -0.57
N ALA A 235 12.86 -4.59 -0.41
CA ALA A 235 13.23 -3.65 -1.46
C ALA A 235 14.76 -3.61 -1.66
N GLU A 236 15.20 -3.82 -2.90
CA GLU A 236 16.60 -3.77 -3.29
C GLU A 236 16.85 -2.86 -4.49
N LEU A 237 17.99 -2.16 -4.49
CA LEU A 237 18.47 -1.35 -5.61
C LEU A 237 19.87 -1.81 -6.05
N PRO A 238 20.18 -1.72 -7.36
CA PRO A 238 21.51 -2.04 -7.85
C PRO A 238 22.60 -1.21 -7.15
N GLY A 239 23.55 -1.88 -6.52
CA GLY A 239 24.70 -1.24 -5.87
C GLY A 239 24.38 -0.54 -4.54
N MET A 240 23.23 -0.81 -3.91
CA MET A 240 22.91 -0.20 -2.62
C MET A 240 23.83 -0.68 -1.49
N ALA A 241 24.11 0.21 -0.56
CA ALA A 241 24.76 -0.12 0.70
C ALA A 241 23.70 -0.41 1.77
N TYR A 242 24.05 -1.27 2.72
CA TYR A 242 23.23 -1.60 3.86
C TYR A 242 23.77 -0.93 5.12
N ALA A 243 22.87 -0.32 5.89
CA ALA A 243 23.21 0.46 7.07
C ALA A 243 22.47 -0.04 8.30
N MET A 244 23.19 -0.18 9.41
CA MET A 244 22.65 -0.58 10.71
C MET A 244 22.85 0.55 11.73
N PRO A 245 21.78 1.05 12.38
CA PRO A 245 21.92 2.04 13.44
C PRO A 245 22.41 1.39 14.74
N LEU A 246 23.36 2.03 15.39
CA LEU A 246 23.78 1.82 16.76
C LEU A 246 23.13 2.89 17.64
N LEU A 247 22.21 2.45 18.50
CA LEU A 247 21.39 3.33 19.30
C LEU A 247 22.14 3.83 20.53
N PRO A 248 22.06 5.14 20.85
CA PRO A 248 22.62 5.70 22.07
C PRO A 248 21.90 5.17 23.32
N PRO A 249 22.52 5.25 24.51
CA PRO A 249 21.94 4.78 25.76
C PRO A 249 20.69 5.58 26.20
N THR A 250 20.50 6.80 25.69
CA THR A 250 19.27 7.59 25.91
C THR A 250 18.79 8.23 24.61
N ARG A 251 17.46 8.36 24.47
CA ARG A 251 16.81 9.08 23.36
C ARG A 251 17.31 10.53 23.22
N TYR A 252 17.48 11.22 24.35
CA TYR A 252 17.85 12.64 24.42
C TYR A 252 19.10 12.85 25.27
N GLY A 253 19.89 13.84 24.90
CA GLY A 253 21.07 14.31 25.63
C GLY A 253 22.29 13.41 25.55
N SER A 254 22.21 12.28 24.83
CA SER A 254 23.38 11.43 24.58
C SER A 254 24.37 12.14 23.64
N LYS A 255 25.65 11.87 23.81
CA LYS A 255 26.74 12.36 22.94
C LYS A 255 27.67 11.22 22.55
N VAL A 256 28.11 11.20 21.30
CA VAL A 256 29.22 10.33 20.87
C VAL A 256 30.53 10.95 21.37
N LEU A 257 31.31 10.18 22.12
CA LEU A 257 32.65 10.57 22.56
C LEU A 257 33.72 10.04 21.62
N SER A 258 33.56 8.80 21.16
CA SER A 258 34.44 8.17 20.19
C SER A 258 33.75 6.99 19.49
N ILE A 259 34.19 6.69 18.27
CA ILE A 259 33.80 5.52 17.49
C ILE A 259 35.08 4.71 17.23
N ASP A 260 35.10 3.44 17.64
CA ASP A 260 36.19 2.50 17.37
C ASP A 260 35.71 1.48 16.33
N GLU A 261 36.29 1.58 15.14
CA GLU A 261 35.99 0.77 13.97
C GLU A 261 36.98 -0.39 13.78
N SER A 262 38.00 -0.51 14.64
CA SER A 262 39.12 -1.45 14.45
C SER A 262 38.67 -2.91 14.31
N GLY A 263 37.61 -3.31 15.02
CA GLY A 263 37.03 -4.65 14.92
C GLY A 263 36.27 -4.92 13.62
N ALA A 264 35.87 -3.89 12.87
CA ALA A 264 35.08 -4.02 11.65
C ALA A 264 35.94 -3.94 10.37
N GLN A 265 37.14 -3.38 10.45
CA GLN A 265 38.03 -3.18 9.28
C GLN A 265 38.41 -4.47 8.53
N SER A 266 38.37 -5.62 9.20
CA SER A 266 38.66 -6.92 8.59
C SER A 266 37.44 -7.61 7.98
N ILE A 267 36.25 -7.01 8.10
CA ILE A 267 35.01 -7.55 7.54
C ILE A 267 34.92 -7.16 6.07
N ASP A 268 34.85 -8.16 5.20
CA ASP A 268 34.71 -7.95 3.76
C ASP A 268 33.42 -7.17 3.44
N GLY A 269 33.54 -6.18 2.56
CA GLY A 269 32.47 -5.26 2.21
C GLY A 269 32.13 -4.20 3.28
N TYR A 270 32.92 -4.06 4.35
CA TYR A 270 32.72 -2.95 5.31
C TYR A 270 33.01 -1.59 4.67
N ILE A 271 32.07 -0.65 4.81
CA ILE A 271 32.18 0.70 4.24
C ILE A 271 32.68 1.70 5.28
N GLY A 272 32.12 1.67 6.49
CA GLY A 272 32.48 2.63 7.56
C GLY A 272 31.40 2.80 8.61
N ALA A 273 31.71 3.56 9.65
CA ALA A 273 30.78 3.99 10.68
C ALA A 273 30.82 5.52 10.85
N MET A 274 29.66 6.14 11.04
CA MET A 274 29.58 7.59 11.23
C MET A 274 28.45 7.99 12.17
N GLU A 275 28.68 9.04 12.94
CA GLU A 275 27.61 9.70 13.71
C GLU A 275 26.68 10.46 12.75
N ILE A 276 25.36 10.27 12.91
CA ILE A 276 24.34 11.04 12.20
C ILE A 276 24.36 12.47 12.74
N LYS A 277 24.60 13.44 11.84
CA LYS A 277 24.48 14.87 12.16
C LYS A 277 23.09 15.37 11.81
N ASP A 278 22.15 15.15 12.73
CA ASP A 278 20.77 15.60 12.60
C ASP A 278 20.59 17.06 13.05
N PRO A 279 20.30 18.01 12.14
CA PRO A 279 20.08 19.41 12.51
C PRO A 279 18.83 19.62 13.36
N SER A 280 17.82 18.73 13.26
CA SER A 280 16.59 18.82 14.06
C SER A 280 16.79 18.41 15.52
N GLN A 281 17.93 17.76 15.82
CA GLN A 281 18.23 17.19 17.14
C GLN A 281 17.18 16.19 17.64
N THR A 282 16.40 15.60 16.74
CA THR A 282 15.44 14.54 17.06
C THR A 282 16.11 13.17 17.09
N VAL A 283 17.26 13.00 16.43
CA VAL A 283 18.09 11.81 16.42
C VAL A 283 19.50 12.19 16.90
N GLN A 284 19.69 12.21 18.22
CA GLN A 284 20.96 12.60 18.83
C GLN A 284 21.88 11.41 19.01
N ALA A 285 23.18 11.59 18.73
CA ALA A 285 24.25 10.61 19.00
C ALA A 285 24.02 9.18 18.43
N CYS A 286 23.16 9.06 17.42
CA CYS A 286 23.01 7.82 16.66
C CYS A 286 24.24 7.64 15.77
N VAL A 287 24.79 6.44 15.74
CA VAL A 287 25.88 6.06 14.83
C VAL A 287 25.32 5.06 13.82
N VAL A 288 25.67 5.18 12.56
CA VAL A 288 25.32 4.22 11.51
C VAL A 288 26.57 3.48 11.09
N VAL A 289 26.45 2.17 10.94
CA VAL A 289 27.48 1.29 10.41
C VAL A 289 27.03 0.76 9.06
N ALA A 290 27.81 1.00 8.01
CA ALA A 290 27.47 0.65 6.64
C ALA A 290 28.38 -0.45 6.07
N ALA A 291 27.82 -1.29 5.21
CA ALA A 291 28.53 -2.31 4.44
C ALA A 291 27.82 -2.60 3.10
N GLU A 292 28.49 -3.32 2.19
CA GLU A 292 27.98 -3.67 0.87
C GLU A 292 26.91 -4.78 0.91
N THR A 293 26.80 -5.53 2.01
CA THR A 293 25.79 -6.59 2.19
C THR A 293 25.16 -6.55 3.59
N MET A 294 23.91 -7.00 3.73
CA MET A 294 23.26 -7.11 5.04
C MET A 294 24.07 -7.92 6.07
N PRO A 295 24.58 -9.13 5.74
CA PRO A 295 25.38 -9.89 6.70
C PRO A 295 26.65 -9.14 7.14
N ALA A 296 27.33 -8.45 6.22
CA ALA A 296 28.50 -7.63 6.55
C ALA A 296 28.11 -6.46 7.47
N ALA A 297 27.00 -5.77 7.18
CA ALA A 297 26.52 -4.65 8.00
C ALA A 297 26.14 -5.11 9.41
N MET A 298 25.45 -6.25 9.54
CA MET A 298 25.09 -6.84 10.83
C MET A 298 26.32 -7.29 11.64
N ASN A 299 27.34 -7.84 10.99
CA ASN A 299 28.58 -8.24 11.66
C ASN A 299 29.41 -7.02 12.06
N ALA A 300 29.54 -6.02 11.18
CA ALA A 300 30.21 -4.77 11.45
C ALA A 300 29.55 -4.01 12.62
N ALA A 301 28.22 -3.95 12.66
CA ALA A 301 27.48 -3.33 13.76
C ALA A 301 27.79 -3.96 15.14
N LYS A 302 28.07 -5.27 15.19
CA LYS A 302 28.50 -5.95 16.44
C LYS A 302 29.95 -5.63 16.80
N ALA A 303 30.79 -5.41 15.80
CA ALA A 303 32.22 -5.20 15.95
C ALA A 303 32.58 -3.74 16.31
N VAL A 304 31.90 -2.77 15.69
CA VAL A 304 32.07 -1.34 16.00
C VAL A 304 31.69 -1.07 17.45
N LYS A 305 32.55 -0.33 18.16
CA LYS A 305 32.30 0.11 19.55
C LYS A 305 32.15 1.61 19.59
N VAL A 306 31.04 2.08 20.14
CA VAL A 306 30.79 3.50 20.34
C VAL A 306 30.85 3.79 21.83
N ASN A 307 31.63 4.81 22.19
CA ASN A 307 31.66 5.34 23.53
C ASN A 307 30.66 6.51 23.60
N TRP A 308 29.58 6.32 24.37
CA TRP A 308 28.57 7.36 24.56
C TRP A 308 28.68 8.00 25.95
N SER A 309 28.50 9.31 25.99
CA SER A 309 28.06 9.98 27.22
C SER A 309 26.54 9.93 27.28
N PRO A 310 25.93 9.28 28.28
CA PRO A 310 24.48 9.17 28.37
C PRO A 310 23.85 10.51 28.78
N GLY A 311 22.62 10.75 28.30
CA GLY A 311 21.85 11.92 28.69
C GLY A 311 21.21 11.81 30.09
N PRO A 312 20.51 12.86 30.54
CA PRO A 312 19.97 12.95 31.90
C PRO A 312 18.90 11.88 32.21
N THR A 313 18.30 11.27 31.19
CA THR A 313 17.22 10.28 31.33
C THR A 313 17.71 8.84 31.46
N ALA A 314 19.02 8.59 31.55
CA ALA A 314 19.61 7.24 31.54
C ALA A 314 19.18 6.34 32.70
N LYS A 315 18.66 6.94 33.78
CA LYS A 315 18.21 6.23 34.99
C LYS A 315 16.70 6.28 35.17
N VAL A 316 15.95 6.78 34.18
CA VAL A 316 14.49 6.80 34.24
C VAL A 316 13.99 5.35 34.20
N THR A 317 13.12 5.02 35.16
CA THR A 317 12.49 3.70 35.26
C THR A 317 11.01 3.80 34.89
N GLU A 318 10.42 2.65 34.53
CA GLU A 318 8.98 2.53 34.32
C GLU A 318 8.18 3.03 35.55
N SER A 319 8.63 2.69 36.76
CA SER A 319 7.98 3.16 37.99
C SER A 319 8.00 4.68 38.15
N ALA A 320 9.06 5.35 37.69
CA ALA A 320 9.16 6.81 37.70
C ALA A 320 8.22 7.44 36.67
N ILE A 321 8.06 6.83 35.49
CA ILE A 321 7.12 7.27 34.46
C ILE A 321 5.68 7.17 34.99
N LEU A 322 5.31 6.03 35.61
CA LEU A 322 3.98 5.84 36.18
C LEU A 322 3.69 6.81 37.33
N ALA A 323 4.67 7.05 38.21
CA ALA A 323 4.55 8.01 39.30
C ALA A 323 4.35 9.44 38.78
N GLU A 324 5.09 9.83 37.74
CA GLU A 324 4.93 11.15 37.12
C GLU A 324 3.58 11.29 36.41
N GLY A 325 3.11 10.25 35.73
CA GLY A 325 1.77 10.22 35.14
C GLY A 325 0.66 10.41 36.19
N ALA A 326 0.78 9.75 37.35
CA ALA A 326 -0.16 9.93 38.45
C ALA A 326 -0.10 11.33 39.06
N ARG A 327 1.10 11.91 39.18
CA ARG A 327 1.29 13.30 39.63
C ARG A 327 0.61 14.28 38.68
N LEU A 328 0.83 14.15 37.38
CA LEU A 328 0.22 14.99 36.35
C LEU A 328 -1.31 14.87 36.33
N ALA A 329 -1.85 13.65 36.47
CA ALA A 329 -3.29 13.43 36.51
C ALA A 329 -3.97 14.05 37.75
N ALA A 330 -3.24 14.19 38.86
CA ALA A 330 -3.71 14.83 40.09
C ALA A 330 -3.58 16.36 40.08
N ASP A 331 -2.88 16.93 39.10
CA ASP A 331 -2.62 18.36 38.97
C ASP A 331 -3.72 19.01 38.11
N PRO A 332 -4.64 19.80 38.70
CA PRO A 332 -5.76 20.40 37.97
C PRO A 332 -5.32 21.42 36.92
N GLU A 333 -4.10 21.95 37.03
CA GLU A 333 -3.55 22.92 36.07
C GLU A 333 -2.81 22.25 34.90
N ALA A 334 -2.48 20.96 35.01
CA ALA A 334 -1.77 20.20 33.99
C ALA A 334 -2.70 19.48 33.00
N GLY A 335 -3.97 19.29 33.37
CA GLY A 335 -4.97 18.58 32.56
C GLY A 335 -5.68 19.47 31.53
N THR A 336 -6.31 18.83 30.54
CA THR A 336 -7.26 19.48 29.63
C THR A 336 -8.61 18.76 29.68
N LEU A 337 -9.71 19.52 29.63
CA LEU A 337 -11.05 18.96 29.57
C LEU A 337 -11.30 18.42 28.17
N TYR A 338 -11.16 17.10 27.99
CA TYR A 338 -11.31 16.47 26.68
C TYR A 338 -12.78 16.31 26.26
N VAL A 339 -13.66 15.90 27.18
CA VAL A 339 -15.10 15.77 26.96
C VAL A 339 -15.84 16.27 28.19
N SER A 340 -16.87 17.08 27.97
CA SER A 340 -17.79 17.55 29.01
C SER A 340 -19.22 17.51 28.46
N GLU A 341 -19.90 16.40 28.68
CA GLU A 341 -21.27 16.19 28.21
C GLU A 341 -22.23 16.02 29.40
N GLY A 342 -23.31 16.79 29.40
CA GLY A 342 -24.31 16.82 30.47
C GLY A 342 -23.88 17.59 31.73
N ASP A 343 -24.71 17.51 32.78
CA ASP A 343 -24.43 18.09 34.11
C ASP A 343 -23.92 16.99 35.06
N ILE A 344 -22.60 16.79 35.04
CA ILE A 344 -21.91 15.79 35.86
C ILE A 344 -22.12 16.07 37.36
N SER A 345 -22.21 17.34 37.75
CA SER A 345 -22.40 17.73 39.16
C SER A 345 -23.78 17.31 39.66
N ALA A 346 -24.83 17.59 38.89
CA ALA A 346 -26.19 17.17 39.21
C ALA A 346 -26.34 15.64 39.19
N ALA A 347 -25.73 14.97 38.21
CA ALA A 347 -25.74 13.50 38.11
C ALA A 347 -25.07 12.86 39.33
N LYS A 348 -23.93 13.41 39.79
CA LYS A 348 -23.23 12.94 40.98
C LYS A 348 -24.05 13.17 42.25
N ALA A 349 -24.66 14.35 42.39
CA ALA A 349 -25.47 14.70 43.56
C ALA A 349 -26.74 13.85 43.70
N SER A 350 -27.34 13.42 42.58
CA SER A 350 -28.57 12.61 42.56
C SER A 350 -28.31 11.10 42.49
N SER A 351 -27.05 10.66 42.40
CA SER A 351 -26.69 9.25 42.28
C SER A 351 -26.99 8.46 43.56
N ALA A 352 -27.67 7.32 43.43
CA ALA A 352 -27.92 6.40 44.54
C ALA A 352 -26.67 5.57 44.93
N SER A 353 -25.71 5.43 44.00
CA SER A 353 -24.44 4.74 44.23
C SER A 353 -23.36 5.30 43.31
N SER A 354 -22.10 5.17 43.71
CA SER A 354 -20.94 5.53 42.90
C SER A 354 -19.86 4.46 42.99
N LEU A 355 -19.13 4.24 41.91
CA LEU A 355 -17.97 3.36 41.84
C LEU A 355 -16.79 4.17 41.32
N THR A 356 -15.65 4.07 42.00
CA THR A 356 -14.39 4.67 41.59
C THR A 356 -13.32 3.59 41.57
N ALA A 357 -12.55 3.54 40.48
CA ALA A 357 -11.41 2.64 40.34
C ALA A 357 -10.32 3.31 39.50
N THR A 358 -9.06 3.00 39.80
CA THR A 358 -7.91 3.45 39.02
C THR A 358 -7.32 2.25 38.29
N TYR A 359 -7.08 2.42 37.00
CA TYR A 359 -6.44 1.43 36.15
C TYR A 359 -5.18 2.04 35.56
N THR A 360 -4.10 1.26 35.56
CA THR A 360 -2.81 1.69 35.04
C THR A 360 -2.35 0.71 33.98
N THR A 361 -1.78 1.24 32.89
CA THR A 361 -1.11 0.44 31.87
C THR A 361 0.36 0.81 31.86
N SER A 362 1.24 -0.19 31.75
CA SER A 362 2.67 0.03 31.56
C SER A 362 2.99 0.37 30.11
N THR A 363 4.20 0.86 29.88
CA THR A 363 4.76 1.08 28.54
C THR A 363 4.62 -0.20 27.71
N ALA A 364 3.94 -0.09 26.57
CA ALA A 364 3.79 -1.15 25.60
C ALA A 364 4.79 -0.97 24.45
N LEU A 365 5.34 -2.07 23.97
CA LEU A 365 6.14 -2.12 22.75
C LEU A 365 5.29 -2.72 21.63
N HIS A 366 5.35 -2.13 20.45
CA HIS A 366 4.58 -2.59 19.29
C HIS A 366 4.99 -4.01 18.85
N PHE A 367 6.25 -4.40 19.04
CA PHE A 367 6.81 -5.70 18.64
C PHE A 367 6.43 -6.10 17.21
N THR A 368 6.66 -5.19 16.25
CA THR A 368 6.40 -5.47 14.84
C THR A 368 7.30 -6.62 14.37
N MET A 369 6.70 -7.57 13.64
CA MET A 369 7.42 -8.71 13.08
C MET A 369 8.46 -8.27 12.05
N GLU A 370 8.12 -7.26 11.24
CA GLU A 370 9.06 -6.53 10.41
C GLU A 370 9.74 -5.44 11.27
N PRO A 371 11.07 -5.47 11.46
CA PRO A 371 11.81 -4.36 12.05
C PRO A 371 11.67 -3.08 11.24
N GLN A 372 11.77 -1.94 11.92
CA GLN A 372 11.81 -0.63 11.27
C GLN A 372 12.96 -0.57 10.27
N ASN A 373 12.64 -0.19 9.03
CA ASN A 373 13.56 -0.16 7.90
C ASN A 373 13.21 1.02 6.98
N ALA A 374 14.18 1.43 6.17
CA ALA A 374 13.98 2.40 5.10
C ALA A 374 15.05 2.19 4.03
N LEU A 375 14.62 2.24 2.78
CA LEU A 375 15.48 2.37 1.60
C LEU A 375 15.41 3.81 1.11
N VAL A 376 16.56 4.39 0.78
CA VAL A 376 16.68 5.77 0.29
C VAL A 376 17.44 5.76 -1.03
N GLU A 377 16.91 6.46 -2.02
CA GLU A 377 17.57 6.68 -3.31
C GLU A 377 17.39 8.11 -3.80
N PHE A 378 18.26 8.51 -4.73
CA PHE A 378 18.13 9.78 -5.44
C PHE A 378 17.98 9.47 -6.92
N ASP A 379 16.97 10.05 -7.57
CA ASP A 379 16.82 9.92 -9.02
C ASP A 379 17.82 10.80 -9.80
N ALA A 380 17.77 10.72 -11.13
CA ALA A 380 18.68 11.45 -12.00
C ALA A 380 18.54 12.98 -11.87
N GLU A 381 17.37 13.45 -11.45
CA GLU A 381 17.03 14.84 -11.19
C GLU A 381 17.41 15.27 -9.75
N GLY A 382 17.90 14.35 -8.92
CA GLY A 382 18.32 14.59 -7.55
C GLY A 382 17.18 14.61 -6.54
N LYS A 383 15.98 14.14 -6.89
CA LYS A 383 14.87 13.97 -5.96
C LYS A 383 15.14 12.75 -5.07
N CYS A 384 15.01 12.96 -3.75
CA CYS A 384 15.12 11.90 -2.76
C CYS A 384 13.81 11.10 -2.71
N HIS A 385 13.90 9.79 -2.90
CA HIS A 385 12.82 8.84 -2.69
C HIS A 385 13.11 8.01 -1.44
N ILE A 386 12.09 7.87 -0.59
CA ILE A 386 12.18 7.12 0.66
C ILE A 386 11.10 6.04 0.62
N HIS A 387 11.53 4.78 0.67
CA HIS A 387 10.65 3.61 0.73
C HIS A 387 10.74 3.04 2.15
N ALA A 388 9.65 3.16 2.92
CA ALA A 388 9.62 2.72 4.31
C ALA A 388 8.21 2.34 4.75
N GLY A 389 8.10 1.44 5.74
CA GLY A 389 6.84 1.12 6.39
C GLY A 389 6.33 2.32 7.21
N ASN A 390 5.44 3.13 6.65
CA ASN A 390 4.95 4.35 7.29
C ASN A 390 3.43 4.45 7.29
N GLN A 391 2.86 4.73 8.47
CA GLN A 391 1.43 4.93 8.68
C GLN A 391 0.94 6.33 8.32
N TRP A 392 1.81 7.34 8.35
CA TRP A 392 1.48 8.74 8.13
C TRP A 392 2.48 9.39 7.16
N GLN A 393 2.35 9.01 5.89
CA GLN A 393 3.24 9.46 4.82
C GLN A 393 3.29 10.99 4.74
N SER A 394 2.16 11.69 4.86
CA SER A 394 2.13 13.15 4.80
C SER A 394 2.85 13.86 5.96
N LEU A 395 3.10 13.18 7.09
CA LEU A 395 3.82 13.77 8.23
C LEU A 395 5.34 13.71 8.04
N ILE A 396 5.82 12.67 7.35
CA ILE A 396 7.26 12.40 7.21
C ILE A 396 7.89 12.94 5.95
N LEU A 397 7.07 13.38 4.98
CA LEU A 397 7.58 14.11 3.83
C LEU A 397 8.35 15.32 4.38
N PRO A 398 9.61 15.54 3.95
CA PRO A 398 10.32 16.73 4.34
C PRO A 398 9.47 17.92 3.92
N TYR A 399 8.92 18.64 4.91
CA TYR A 399 8.48 20.01 4.72
C TYR A 399 9.76 20.79 4.41
N LEU A 400 10.13 20.83 3.14
CA LEU A 400 11.21 21.69 2.65
C LEU A 400 10.84 23.15 2.86
#